data_AF-Q16055-F1
#
_entry.id   AF-Q16055-F1
#
_cell.length_a   1.000
_cell.length_b   1.000
_cell.length_c   1.000
_cell.angle_alpha   90.00
_cell.angle_beta   90.00
_cell.angle_gamma   90.00
#
_symmetry.space_group_name_H-M   'P 1'
#
loop_
_entity.id
_entity.type
_entity.pdbx_description
1 polymer ?
#
loop_
_entity_poly.entity_id
_entity_poly.type
_entity_poly.pdbx_seq_one_letter_code
_entity_poly.pdbx_strand_id
1 'polypeptide(L)' 'MALTFALLVALLVLSCKSSCSVGCDLPQTHSLGSRRTLMLLAQMRRISLFSCLKDRRDFGFPQEEFGNQFQK' A
#
# COMPACT_ATOMS: atom_id res chain seq x y z
N MET A 1 11.01 43.43 14.77
CA MET A 1 10.40 43.20 13.43
C MET A 1 11.11 42.12 12.62
N ALA A 2 12.45 42.11 12.53
CA ALA A 2 13.19 41.09 11.78
C ALA A 2 13.19 39.71 12.44
N LEU A 3 13.33 39.65 13.77
CA LEU A 3 13.42 38.40 14.52
C LEU A 3 12.10 37.61 14.51
N THR A 4 10.96 38.31 14.61
CA THR A 4 9.63 37.73 14.48
C THR A 4 9.39 37.13 13.10
N PHE A 5 9.90 37.77 12.05
CA PHE A 5 9.78 37.27 10.68
C PHE A 5 10.64 36.01 10.47
N ALA A 6 11.87 35.99 10.99
CA ALA A 6 12.73 34.81 10.95
C ALA A 6 12.11 33.61 11.69
N LEU A 7 11.47 33.85 12.83
CA LEU A 7 10.73 32.82 13.58
C LEU A 7 9.55 32.25 12.79
N LEU A 8 8.77 33.09 12.12
CA LEU A 8 7.64 32.64 11.30
C LEU A 8 8.09 31.76 10.13
N VAL A 9 9.18 32.15 9.46
CA VAL A 9 9.76 31.36 8.36
C VAL A 9 10.29 30.01 8.87
N ALA A 10 10.96 29.99 10.02
CA ALA A 10 11.44 28.75 10.64
C ALA A 10 10.29 27.80 11.00
N LEU A 11 9.18 28.33 11.54
CA LEU A 11 7.98 27.54 11.85
C LEU A 11 7.31 26.98 10.59
N LEU A 12 7.23 27.76 9.51
CA LEU A 12 6.72 27.30 8.21
C LEU A 12 7.58 26.17 7.64
N VAL A 13 8.91 26.31 7.67
CA VAL A 13 9.82 25.26 7.19
C VAL A 13 9.67 23.98 8.03
N LEU A 14 9.56 24.11 9.36
CA LEU A 14 9.40 22.97 10.26
C LEU A 14 8.06 22.25 10.03
N SER A 15 6.99 23.00 9.84
CA SER A 15 5.66 22.45 9.55
C SER A 15 5.56 21.85 8.15
N CYS A 16 6.19 22.44 7.14
CA CYS A 16 6.32 21.81 5.81
C CYS A 16 7.11 20.50 5.88
N LYS A 17 8.22 20.45 6.62
CA LYS A 17 9.00 19.21 6.81
C LYS A 17 8.21 18.14 7.54
N SER A 18 7.45 18.51 8.57
CA SER A 18 6.56 17.61 9.31
C SER A 18 5.45 17.05 8.42
N SER A 19 4.82 17.90 7.61
CA SER A 19 3.71 17.52 6.72
C SER A 19 4.17 16.72 5.50
N CYS A 20 5.36 17.00 4.96
CA CYS A 20 5.94 16.25 3.85
C CYS A 20 6.49 14.88 4.25
N SER A 21 6.66 14.62 5.55
CA SER A 21 7.05 13.30 6.10
C SER A 21 5.86 12.44 6.51
N VAL A 22 4.62 12.92 6.30
CA VAL A 22 3.43 12.10 6.50
C VAL A 22 3.40 11.09 5.35
N GLY A 23 3.94 9.90 5.62
CA GLY A 23 3.79 8.76 4.73
C GLY A 23 2.31 8.59 4.37
N CYS A 24 2.03 8.14 3.16
CA CYS A 24 0.67 7.87 2.74
C CYS A 24 0.09 6.77 3.64
N ASP A 25 -0.68 7.16 4.64
CA ASP A 25 -1.50 6.24 5.41
C ASP A 25 -2.71 5.89 4.55
N LEU A 26 -2.64 4.74 3.88
CA LEU A 26 -3.83 4.20 3.24
C LEU A 26 -4.90 4.04 4.33
N PRO A 27 -6.12 4.54 4.10
CA PRO A 27 -7.20 4.38 5.06
C PRO A 27 -7.39 2.88 5.37
N GLN A 28 -7.80 2.58 6.60
CA GLN A 28 -8.04 1.21 7.11
C GLN A 28 -9.09 0.42 6.29
N THR A 29 -9.66 1.01 5.26
CA THR A 29 -10.48 0.38 4.22
C THR A 29 -9.68 -0.51 3.24
N HIS A 30 -8.35 -0.61 3.38
CA HIS A 30 -7.51 -1.48 2.55
C HIS A 30 -7.97 -2.96 2.58
N SER A 31 -8.54 -3.44 3.69
CA SER A 31 -9.11 -4.79 3.81
C SER A 31 -10.38 -5.00 2.98
N LEU A 32 -11.21 -3.96 2.84
CA LEU A 32 -12.39 -3.95 1.96
C LEU A 32 -11.96 -3.92 0.49
N GLY A 33 -10.91 -3.15 0.18
CA GLY A 33 -10.30 -3.10 -1.15
C GLY A 33 -9.78 -4.46 -1.61
N SER A 34 -8.97 -5.13 -0.78
CA SER A 34 -8.41 -6.45 -1.11
C SER A 34 -9.50 -7.51 -1.31
N ARG A 35 -10.53 -7.53 -0.44
CA ARG A 35 -11.68 -8.43 -0.58
C ARG A 35 -12.44 -8.22 -1.88
N ARG A 36 -12.69 -6.97 -2.26
CA ARG A 36 -13.37 -6.64 -3.53
C ARG A 36 -12.55 -7.08 -4.74
N THR A 37 -11.23 -6.87 -4.71
CA THR A 37 -10.31 -7.32 -5.75
C THR A 37 -10.35 -8.84 -5.91
N LEU A 38 -10.27 -9.60 -4.82
CA LEU A 38 -10.38 -11.07 -4.86
C LEU A 38 -11.72 -11.54 -5.45
N MET A 39 -12.82 -10.89 -5.08
CA MET A 39 -14.15 -11.22 -5.60
C MET A 39 -14.25 -10.96 -7.11
N LEU A 40 -13.72 -9.83 -7.59
CA LEU A 40 -13.67 -9.51 -9.01
C LEU A 40 -12.78 -10.50 -9.78
N LEU A 41 -11.61 -10.86 -9.24
CA LEU A 41 -10.74 -11.88 -9.83
C LEU A 41 -11.48 -13.23 -9.98
N ALA A 42 -12.24 -13.63 -8.95
CA ALA A 42 -13.04 -14.85 -9.01
C ALA A 42 -14.14 -14.78 -10.08
N GLN A 43 -14.80 -13.61 -10.24
CA GLN A 43 -15.81 -13.40 -11.28
C GLN A 43 -15.24 -13.40 -12.69
N MET A 44 -14.00 -12.94 -12.88
CA MET A 44 -13.32 -12.96 -14.18
C MET A 44 -12.87 -14.37 -14.61
N ARG A 45 -12.96 -15.37 -13.72
CA ARG A 45 -12.57 -16.74 -14.03
C ARG A 45 -13.52 -17.36 -15.06
N ARG A 46 -12.99 -17.69 -16.24
CA ARG A 46 -13.78 -18.29 -17.34
C ARG A 46 -13.94 -19.81 -17.23
N ILE A 47 -12.91 -20.50 -16.77
CA ILE A 47 -12.86 -21.97 -16.71
C ILE A 47 -12.35 -22.44 -15.35
N SER A 48 -12.68 -23.68 -14.97
CA SER A 48 -12.21 -24.24 -13.70
C SER A 48 -10.70 -24.44 -13.72
N LEU A 49 -10.05 -24.15 -12.59
CA LEU A 49 -8.62 -24.43 -12.39
C LEU A 49 -8.28 -25.90 -12.63
N PHE A 50 -9.23 -26.82 -12.43
CA PHE A 50 -9.03 -28.26 -12.69
C PHE A 50 -8.89 -28.58 -14.17
N SER A 51 -9.51 -27.79 -15.05
CA SER A 51 -9.43 -28.01 -16.49
C SER A 51 -8.03 -27.72 -17.05
N CYS A 52 -7.27 -26.82 -16.41
CA CYS A 52 -5.93 -26.41 -16.86
C CYS A 52 -4.80 -27.05 -16.04
N LEU A 53 -5.02 -28.22 -15.44
CA LEU A 53 -4.02 -28.87 -14.55
C LEU A 53 -2.66 -29.07 -15.22
N LYS A 54 -2.64 -29.43 -16.51
CA LYS A 54 -1.41 -29.65 -17.28
C LYS A 54 -0.62 -28.36 -17.54
N ASP A 55 -1.29 -27.23 -17.52
CA ASP A 55 -0.70 -25.91 -17.79
C ASP A 55 -0.29 -25.17 -16.52
N ARG A 56 -0.51 -25.77 -15.34
CA ARG A 56 -0.11 -25.16 -14.07
C ARG A 56 1.40 -25.16 -13.92
N ARG A 57 1.91 -24.06 -13.42
CA ARG A 57 3.30 -23.86 -13.03
C ARG A 57 3.35 -23.16 -11.69
N ASP A 58 4.27 -23.59 -10.84
CA ASP A 58 4.60 -22.85 -9.63
C ASP A 58 5.46 -21.64 -10.00
N PHE A 59 5.04 -20.46 -9.57
CA PHE A 59 5.75 -19.20 -9.79
C PHE A 59 6.76 -18.88 -8.69
N GLY A 60 6.76 -19.61 -7.57
CA GLY A 60 7.66 -19.36 -6.45
C GLY A 60 7.39 -18.01 -5.79
N PHE A 61 6.15 -17.78 -5.34
CA PHE A 61 5.78 -16.51 -4.73
C PHE A 61 6.66 -16.23 -3.49
N PRO A 62 7.40 -15.11 -3.45
CA PRO A 62 8.36 -14.77 -2.39
C PRO A 62 7.64 -14.40 -1.08
N GLN A 63 7.15 -15.40 -0.36
CA GLN A 63 6.33 -15.18 0.84
C GLN A 63 7.13 -14.58 2.01
N GLU A 64 8.43 -14.87 2.08
CA GLU A 64 9.33 -14.38 3.14
C GLU A 64 9.48 -12.84 3.10
N GLU A 65 9.44 -12.27 1.90
CA GLU A 65 9.58 -10.84 1.65
C GLU A 65 8.29 -10.07 2.00
N PHE A 66 7.11 -10.67 1.86
CA PHE A 66 5.82 -9.98 2.04
C PHE A 66 5.03 -10.40 3.28
N GLY A 67 5.33 -11.54 3.90
CA GLY A 67 4.54 -12.12 4.99
C GLY A 67 4.85 -11.56 6.37
N ASN A 68 6.13 -11.33 6.68
CA ASN A 68 6.58 -11.04 8.05
C ASN A 68 7.38 -9.74 8.21
N GLN A 69 8.03 -9.23 7.15
CA GLN A 69 8.92 -8.07 7.25
C GLN A 69 8.25 -6.71 7.00
N PHE A 70 7.02 -6.69 6.48
CA PHE A 70 6.23 -5.47 6.24
C PHE A 70 5.05 -5.33 7.20
N GLN A 71 5.30 -5.44 8.51
CA GLN A 71 4.41 -4.81 9.47
C GLN A 71 4.78 -3.33 9.55
N LYS A 72 3.81 -2.45 9.28
CA LYS A 72 3.95 -1.01 9.48
C LYS A 72 3.88 -0.69 10.97
#